data_AF-A0A2P0QLD5-F1
#
_entry.id   AF-A0A2P0QLD5-F1
#
_cell.length_a   1.000
_cell.length_b   1.000
_cell.length_c   1.000
_cell.angle_alpha   90.00
_cell.angle_beta   90.00
_cell.angle_gamma   90.00
#
_symmetry.space_group_name_H-M   'P 1'
#
loop_
_entity.id
_entity.type
_entity.pdbx_description
1 polymer ?
#
loop_
_entity_poly.entity_id
_entity_poly.type
_entity_poly.pdbx_seq_one_letter_code
_entity_poly.pdbx_strand_id
1 'polypeptide(L)'
;MTEATFPQCRISTERFLNPDTTEHLLNALVAVPGIRRMILNGPRLPLTVPFGPAKGMDNPHPMRKKIHVGDQEMELQVHVGTILLELENREIVPALKAACEKGLTPLTFHIQEGRYMKTDPSLSDY
;
A
#
# COMPACT_ATOMS: atom_id res chain seq x y z
N MET A 1 -1.07 29.72 -5.26
CA MET A 1 -0.59 28.33 -5.37
C MET A 1 -1.60 27.59 -6.23
N THR A 2 -1.21 27.13 -7.41
CA THR A 2 -2.09 26.32 -8.25
C THR A 2 -2.33 24.99 -7.55
N GLU A 3 -3.57 24.68 -7.18
CA GLU A 3 -3.98 23.37 -6.69
C GLU A 3 -3.79 22.35 -7.82
N ALA A 4 -2.61 21.73 -7.85
CA ALA A 4 -2.35 20.63 -8.77
C ALA A 4 -3.21 19.43 -8.33
N THR A 5 -4.24 19.12 -9.10
CA THR A 5 -5.03 17.90 -8.90
C THR A 5 -4.24 16.71 -9.42
N PHE A 6 -3.72 15.89 -8.51
CA PHE A 6 -2.96 14.69 -8.84
C PHE A 6 -3.90 13.49 -9.06
N PRO A 7 -3.77 12.74 -10.16
CA PRO A 7 -4.51 11.50 -10.36
C PRO A 7 -4.23 10.48 -9.25
N GLN A 8 -5.26 9.76 -8.82
CA GLN A 8 -5.12 8.69 -7.84
C GLN A 8 -5.62 7.37 -8.39
N CYS A 9 -4.99 6.29 -7.95
CA CYS A 9 -5.32 4.94 -8.33
C CYS A 9 -5.40 4.04 -7.10
N ARG A 10 -6.22 3.01 -7.20
CA ARG A 10 -6.28 1.92 -6.23
C ARG A 10 -5.87 0.63 -6.92
N ILE A 11 -4.84 -0.02 -6.38
CA ILE A 11 -4.51 -1.40 -6.70
C ILE A 11 -5.17 -2.28 -5.64
N SER A 12 -6.01 -3.22 -6.05
CA SER A 12 -6.66 -4.19 -5.17
C SER A 12 -6.25 -5.60 -5.58
N THR A 13 -5.83 -6.42 -4.62
CA THR A 13 -5.51 -7.83 -4.84
C THR A 13 -6.68 -8.70 -4.36
N GLU A 14 -6.89 -9.86 -5.00
CA GLU A 14 -7.97 -10.78 -4.59
C GLU A 14 -7.73 -11.42 -3.21
N ARG A 15 -6.47 -11.45 -2.76
CA ARG A 15 -6.07 -11.93 -1.44
C ARG A 15 -5.03 -11.01 -0.81
N PHE A 16 -4.90 -11.07 0.51
CA PHE A 16 -3.84 -10.37 1.22
C PHE A 16 -2.47 -10.95 0.86
N LEU A 17 -1.48 -10.06 0.81
CA LEU A 17 -0.13 -10.35 0.39
C LEU A 17 0.76 -10.68 1.59
N ASN A 18 1.53 -11.76 1.46
CA ASN A 18 2.58 -12.06 2.42
C ASN A 18 3.70 -10.98 2.35
N PRO A 19 4.55 -10.88 3.38
CA PRO A 19 5.65 -9.91 3.41
C PRO A 19 6.54 -9.95 2.18
N ASP A 20 6.95 -11.14 1.74
CA ASP A 20 7.88 -11.30 0.61
C ASP A 20 7.25 -10.80 -0.70
N THR A 21 5.97 -11.10 -0.94
CA THR A 21 5.23 -10.59 -2.11
C THR A 21 4.99 -9.09 -2.03
N THR A 22 4.71 -8.58 -0.82
CA THR A 22 4.54 -7.15 -0.59
C THR A 22 5.83 -6.41 -0.90
N GLU A 23 6.96 -6.89 -0.39
CA GLU A 23 8.28 -6.33 -0.66
C GLU A 23 8.59 -6.32 -2.16
N HIS A 24 8.34 -7.43 -2.85
CA HIS A 24 8.58 -7.53 -4.29
C HIS A 24 7.74 -6.55 -5.10
N LEU A 25 6.43 -6.44 -4.78
CA LEU A 25 5.53 -5.49 -5.42
C LEU A 25 5.96 -4.04 -5.15
N LEU A 26 6.28 -3.69 -3.91
CA LEU A 26 6.65 -2.32 -3.56
C LEU A 26 7.96 -1.91 -4.22
N ASN A 27 8.95 -2.81 -4.31
CA ASN A 27 10.17 -2.53 -5.08
C ASN A 27 9.89 -2.33 -6.57
N ALA A 28 8.97 -3.10 -7.16
CA ALA A 28 8.55 -2.89 -8.54
C ALA A 28 7.85 -1.53 -8.74
N LEU A 29 7.02 -1.12 -7.78
CA LEU A 29 6.32 0.17 -7.82
C LEU A 29 7.27 1.36 -7.60
N VAL A 30 8.21 1.28 -6.66
CA VAL A 30 9.20 2.35 -6.41
C VAL A 30 10.08 2.63 -7.63
N ALA A 31 10.32 1.62 -8.47
CA ALA A 31 11.05 1.80 -9.72
C ALA A 31 10.26 2.58 -10.79
N VAL A 32 8.95 2.79 -10.62
CA VAL A 32 8.11 3.56 -11.54
C VAL A 32 8.20 5.05 -11.17
N PRO A 33 8.76 5.91 -12.03
CA PRO A 33 8.84 7.34 -11.75
C PRO A 33 7.45 7.98 -11.74
N GLY A 34 7.29 9.03 -10.95
CA GLY A 34 6.06 9.83 -10.86
C GLY A 34 5.00 9.31 -9.88
N ILE A 35 5.30 8.29 -9.08
CA ILE A 35 4.52 7.97 -7.88
C ILE A 35 4.90 8.95 -6.77
N ARG A 36 3.95 9.76 -6.31
CA ARG A 36 4.15 10.75 -5.25
C ARG A 36 3.95 10.18 -3.86
N ARG A 37 2.93 9.32 -3.72
CA ARG A 37 2.51 8.77 -2.44
C ARG A 37 1.97 7.36 -2.61
N MET A 38 2.29 6.51 -1.64
CA MET A 38 1.72 5.16 -1.50
C MET A 38 1.12 5.01 -0.11
N ILE A 39 -0.08 4.43 -0.03
CA ILE A 39 -0.73 4.07 1.23
C ILE A 39 -1.08 2.59 1.18
N LEU A 40 -0.57 1.83 2.15
CA LEU A 40 -0.83 0.40 2.29
C LEU A 40 -2.04 0.19 3.20
N ASN A 41 -3.05 -0.52 2.69
CA ASN A 41 -4.30 -0.78 3.40
C ASN A 41 -4.55 -2.29 3.54
N GLY A 42 -5.07 -2.65 4.71
CA GLY A 42 -5.47 -4.01 5.06
C GLY A 42 -5.69 -4.19 6.56
N PRO A 43 -6.03 -5.41 7.02
CA PRO A 43 -6.15 -5.72 8.44
C PRO A 43 -4.87 -5.38 9.21
N ARG A 44 -5.03 -4.83 10.41
CA ARG A 44 -3.88 -4.48 11.25
C ARG A 44 -3.14 -5.73 11.71
N LEU A 45 -1.82 -5.64 11.75
CA LEU A 45 -0.91 -6.63 12.34
C LEU A 45 -0.39 -6.09 13.68
N PRO A 46 -1.16 -6.17 14.77
CA PRO A 46 -0.80 -5.51 16.02
C PRO A 46 0.42 -6.16 16.69
N LEU A 47 1.24 -5.34 17.36
CA LEU A 47 2.45 -5.79 18.08
C LEU A 47 2.07 -6.56 19.35
N THR A 48 0.97 -6.15 19.98
CA THR A 48 0.43 -6.71 21.21
C THR A 48 -1.01 -7.14 21.00
N VAL A 49 -1.48 -8.11 21.78
CA VAL A 49 -2.86 -8.57 21.74
C VAL A 49 -3.80 -7.42 22.13
N PRO A 50 -4.74 -7.01 21.26
CA PRO A 50 -5.57 -5.82 21.49
C PRO A 50 -6.72 -6.06 22.49
N PHE A 51 -7.23 -7.29 22.58
CA PHE A 51 -8.38 -7.65 23.41
C PHE A 51 -8.32 -9.11 23.89
N GLY A 52 -9.06 -9.42 24.95
CA GLY A 52 -9.15 -10.77 25.55
C GLY A 52 -8.21 -11.00 26.74
N PRO A 53 -8.14 -12.24 27.26
CA PRO A 53 -7.38 -12.57 28.48
C PRO A 53 -5.87 -12.26 28.38
N ALA A 54 -5.29 -12.38 27.18
CA ALA A 54 -3.87 -12.11 26.92
C ALA A 54 -3.60 -10.65 26.49
N LYS A 55 -4.54 -9.72 26.71
CA LYS A 55 -4.41 -8.31 26.29
C LYS A 55 -3.10 -7.70 26.82
N GLY A 56 -2.39 -7.01 25.93
CA GLY A 56 -1.11 -6.36 26.25
C GLY A 56 0.12 -7.26 26.17
N MET A 57 -0.05 -8.58 26.01
CA MET A 57 1.07 -9.48 25.73
C MET A 57 1.51 -9.37 24.27
N ASP A 58 2.75 -9.76 23.98
CA ASP A 58 3.30 -9.81 22.63
C ASP A 58 2.46 -10.71 21.72
N ASN A 59 2.25 -10.25 20.48
CA ASN A 59 1.52 -10.97 19.45
C ASN A 59 2.48 -11.29 18.29
N PRO A 60 3.20 -12.43 18.35
CA PRO A 60 4.13 -12.83 17.29
C PRO A 60 3.34 -13.28 16.05
N HIS A 61 2.97 -12.32 15.20
CA HIS A 61 2.26 -12.58 13.95
C HIS A 61 3.25 -12.83 12.81
N PRO A 62 3.17 -13.95 12.07
CA PRO A 62 4.18 -14.33 11.07
C PRO A 62 4.27 -13.35 9.88
N MET A 63 3.21 -12.58 9.64
CA MET A 63 3.18 -11.55 8.59
C MET A 63 3.71 -10.18 9.07
N ARG A 64 3.95 -9.98 10.37
CA ARG A 64 4.58 -8.75 10.87
C ARG A 64 6.09 -8.90 10.75
N LYS A 65 6.61 -8.53 9.59
CA LYS A 65 8.04 -8.58 9.27
C LYS A 65 8.56 -7.23 8.81
N LYS A 66 9.86 -7.03 8.99
CA LYS A 66 10.58 -5.96 8.31
C LYS A 66 10.75 -6.32 6.84
N ILE A 67 10.54 -5.34 5.98
CA ILE A 67 10.73 -5.42 4.54
C ILE A 67 11.66 -4.30 4.06
N HIS A 68 12.34 -4.54 2.95
CA HIS A 68 13.27 -3.59 2.32
C HIS A 68 12.68 -3.07 1.00
N VAL A 69 12.36 -1.78 0.94
CA VAL A 69 11.69 -1.14 -0.18
C VAL A 69 12.53 0.03 -0.67
N GLY A 70 13.13 -0.11 -1.85
CA GLY A 70 14.16 0.82 -2.32
C GLY A 70 15.32 0.87 -1.31
N ASP A 71 15.65 2.08 -0.85
CA ASP A 71 16.70 2.30 0.15
C ASP A 71 16.18 2.36 1.60
N GLN A 72 14.93 1.94 1.84
CA GLN A 72 14.28 2.05 3.15
C GLN A 72 13.93 0.68 3.74
N GLU A 73 14.25 0.48 5.03
CA GLU A 73 13.73 -0.63 5.84
C GLU A 73 12.47 -0.18 6.58
N MET A 74 11.38 -0.95 6.49
CA MET A 74 10.15 -0.66 7.22
C MET A 74 9.48 -1.93 7.74
N GLU A 75 8.80 -1.84 8.89
CA GLU A 75 8.01 -2.95 9.43
C GLU A 75 6.57 -2.91 8.93
N LEU A 76 6.07 -4.04 8.43
CA LEU A 76 4.68 -4.17 8.00
C LEU A 76 3.72 -4.09 9.19
N GLN A 77 2.86 -3.08 9.18
CA GLN A 77 1.84 -2.87 10.21
C GLN A 77 0.45 -3.35 9.80
N VAL A 78 0.27 -3.68 8.52
CA VAL A 78 -0.99 -4.16 7.94
C VAL A 78 -0.73 -5.35 7.03
N HIS A 79 -1.70 -6.24 6.93
CA HIS A 79 -1.70 -7.33 5.96
C HIS A 79 -2.21 -6.78 4.63
N VAL A 80 -1.30 -6.41 3.73
CA VAL A 80 -1.62 -5.59 2.55
C VAL A 80 -2.59 -6.31 1.61
N GLY A 81 -3.71 -5.66 1.29
CA GLY A 81 -4.63 -6.12 0.23
C GLY A 81 -5.05 -5.01 -0.73
N THR A 82 -4.73 -3.76 -0.39
CA THR A 82 -5.02 -2.60 -1.22
C THR A 82 -3.89 -1.60 -1.09
N ILE A 83 -3.47 -1.03 -2.22
CA ILE A 83 -2.48 0.04 -2.28
C ILE A 83 -3.13 1.23 -2.95
N LEU A 84 -3.19 2.36 -2.24
CA LEU A 84 -3.62 3.62 -2.82
C LEU A 84 -2.39 4.39 -3.30
N LEU A 85 -2.47 4.91 -4.51
CA LEU A 85 -1.39 5.63 -5.17
C LEU A 85 -1.85 7.02 -5.56
N GLU A 86 -0.98 7.99 -5.38
CA GLU A 86 -1.10 9.33 -5.98
C GLU A 86 0.01 9.52 -7.00
N LEU A 87 -0.35 9.94 -8.19
CA LEU A 87 0.52 9.98 -9.37
C LEU A 87 0.68 11.43 -9.84
N GLU A 88 1.80 11.72 -10.49
CA GLU A 88 2.01 13.05 -11.11
C GLU A 88 1.09 13.27 -12.33
N ASN A 89 0.84 12.22 -13.11
CA ASN A 89 -0.04 12.25 -14.28
C ASN A 89 -0.64 10.85 -14.57
N ARG A 90 -1.63 10.77 -15.46
CA ARG A 90 -2.32 9.51 -15.81
C ARG A 90 -1.50 8.61 -16.74
N GLU A 91 -0.50 9.13 -17.42
CA GLU A 91 0.33 8.38 -18.37
C GLU A 91 1.19 7.32 -17.66
N ILE A 92 1.30 7.39 -16.34
CA ILE A 92 2.00 6.43 -15.47
C ILE A 92 1.21 5.12 -15.30
N VAL A 93 -0.12 5.12 -15.48
CA VAL A 93 -1.00 3.96 -15.21
C VAL A 93 -0.58 2.68 -15.97
N PRO A 94 -0.20 2.71 -17.27
CA PRO A 94 0.31 1.53 -17.96
C PRO A 94 1.61 0.98 -17.35
N ALA A 95 2.52 1.83 -16.89
CA ALA A 95 3.75 1.41 -16.22
C ALA A 95 3.47 0.76 -14.86
N LEU A 96 2.49 1.29 -14.11
CA LEU A 96 2.01 0.65 -12.87
C LEU A 96 1.44 -0.74 -13.14
N LYS A 97 0.65 -0.88 -14.20
CA LYS A 97 0.09 -2.17 -14.57
C LYS A 97 1.20 -3.20 -14.85
N ALA A 98 2.22 -2.82 -15.62
CA ALA A 98 3.37 -3.69 -15.88
C ALA A 98 4.15 -4.04 -14.60
N ALA A 99 4.33 -3.07 -13.69
CA ALA A 99 4.96 -3.31 -12.39
C ALA A 99 4.14 -4.28 -11.52
N CYS A 100 2.81 -4.14 -11.50
CA CYS A 100 1.91 -5.06 -10.82
C CYS A 100 1.95 -6.46 -11.44
N GLU A 101 1.91 -6.59 -12.77
CA GLU A 101 2.02 -7.90 -13.45
C GLU A 101 3.32 -8.59 -13.05
N LYS A 102 4.45 -7.88 -13.02
CA LYS A 102 5.73 -8.43 -12.57
C LYS A 102 5.73 -8.81 -11.08
N GLY A 103 5.21 -7.93 -10.23
CA GLY A 103 5.28 -8.08 -8.77
C GLY A 103 4.26 -9.05 -8.18
N LEU A 104 3.15 -9.27 -8.87
CA LEU A 104 2.01 -10.04 -8.37
C LEU A 104 1.81 -11.38 -9.08
N THR A 105 2.40 -11.66 -10.25
CA THR A 105 2.19 -12.96 -10.92
C THR A 105 2.48 -14.14 -9.98
N PRO A 106 1.55 -15.11 -9.78
CA PRO A 106 0.32 -15.38 -10.54
C PRO A 106 -1.00 -14.84 -9.92
N LEU A 107 -0.94 -13.91 -8.98
CA LEU A 107 -2.09 -13.28 -8.34
C LEU A 107 -2.87 -12.38 -9.31
N THR A 108 -4.19 -12.48 -9.24
CA THR A 108 -5.08 -11.51 -9.88
C THR A 108 -5.11 -10.20 -9.08
N PHE A 109 -5.18 -9.09 -9.81
CA PHE A 109 -5.32 -7.76 -9.25
C PHE A 109 -6.18 -6.86 -10.15
N HIS A 110 -6.67 -5.77 -9.57
CA HIS A 110 -7.42 -4.74 -10.27
C HIS A 110 -6.80 -3.38 -10.02
N ILE A 111 -6.74 -2.55 -11.07
CA ILE A 111 -6.36 -1.14 -10.95
C ILE A 111 -7.60 -0.32 -11.28
N GLN A 112 -7.94 0.62 -10.39
CA GLN A 112 -9.07 1.51 -10.55
C GLN A 112 -8.62 2.95 -10.36
N GLU A 113 -8.88 3.80 -11.35
CA GLU A 113 -8.71 5.25 -11.23
C GLU A 113 -9.88 5.84 -10.43
N GLY A 114 -9.59 6.76 -9.52
CA GLY A 114 -10.60 7.37 -8.66
C GLY A 114 -10.01 8.41 -7.72
N ARG A 115 -10.80 8.85 -6.72
CA ARG A 115 -10.32 9.71 -5.63
C ARG A 115 -10.44 8.92 -4.34
N TYR A 116 -9.31 8.60 -3.73
CA TYR A 116 -9.21 7.71 -2.57
C TYR A 116 -8.59 8.38 -1.34
N MET A 117 -7.90 9.49 -1.54
CA MET A 117 -7.27 10.29 -0.48
C MET A 117 -7.95 11.65 -0.40
N LYS A 118 -8.24 12.08 0.83
CA LYS A 118 -8.65 13.47 1.08
C LYS A 118 -7.53 14.39 0.64
N THR A 119 -7.89 15.38 -0.16
CA THR A 119 -6.96 16.39 -0.72
C THR A 119 -7.05 17.68 0.10
N ASP A 120 -8.24 17.96 0.64
CA ASP A 120 -8.53 19.12 1.45
C ASP A 120 -8.94 18.69 2.86
N PRO A 121 -8.51 19.42 3.91
CA PRO A 121 -8.99 19.19 5.26
C PRO A 121 -10.48 19.51 5.36
N SER A 122 -11.20 18.68 6.09
CA SER A 122 -12.62 18.87 6.43
C SER A 122 -12.78 19.34 7.88
N LEU A 123 -13.96 19.85 8.24
CA LEU A 123 -14.25 20.30 9.61
C LEU A 123 -14.01 19.20 10.66
N SER A 124 -14.17 17.92 10.31
CA SER A 124 -13.89 16.79 11.21
C SER A 124 -12.40 16.49 11.41
N ASP A 125 -11.52 17.10 10.63
CA ASP A 125 -10.07 16.95 10.75
C ASP A 125 -9.44 18.02 11.69
N TYR A 126 -10.23 19.00 12.16
CA TYR A 126 -9.88 20.00 13.19
C TYR A 126 -10.43 19.61 14.57
#